data_AF-A0A926DWF4-F1
#
_entry.id   AF-A0A926DWF4-F1
#
_cell.length_a   1.000
_cell.length_b   1.000
_cell.length_c   1.000
_cell.angle_alpha   90.00
_cell.angle_beta   90.00
_cell.angle_gamma   90.00
#
_symmetry.space_group_name_H-M   'P 1'
#
loop_
_entity.id
_entity.type
_entity.pdbx_description
1 polymer ?
#
loop_
_entity_poly.entity_id
_entity_poly.type
_entity_poly.pdbx_seq_one_letter_code
_entity_poly.pdbx_strand_id
1 'polypeptide(L)'
;MAAGAGGCGYRRRELPADQAQKTIPIIPIKHPPAYAGGYLIGLGSCGKRNIDTDTGTEELAHEEMIATIVYQLTRGISPSQIKEGGFDAYFVDHTTGIYPADANGMPFNAATLQSTGDPITDLFEDMAAEQKARTTYDNILRLADDPDVRDAIKFLREREIVHFQRFGEALRVVQDNLDSKNFYAFNPAFDTQRNR
;
A
#
# COMPACT_ATOMS: atom_id res chain seq x y z
N MET A 1 12.39 20.27 49.31
CA MET A 1 11.53 20.43 48.12
C MET A 1 12.43 20.58 46.89
N ALA A 2 12.50 19.57 46.04
CA ALA A 2 12.87 19.69 44.61
C ALA A 2 12.48 18.37 43.94
N ALA A 3 11.82 18.48 42.79
CA ALA A 3 10.93 17.50 42.19
C ALA A 3 11.65 16.33 41.47
N GLY A 4 11.03 15.15 41.52
CA GLY A 4 11.42 13.96 40.75
C GLY A 4 10.85 14.01 39.34
N ALA A 5 11.71 13.75 38.34
CA ALA A 5 11.31 13.51 36.96
C ALA A 5 10.88 12.04 36.80
N GLY A 6 9.58 11.80 36.61
CA GLY A 6 9.05 10.49 36.26
C GLY A 6 9.25 10.21 34.77
N GLY A 7 10.21 9.35 34.44
CA GLY A 7 10.37 8.81 33.10
C GLY A 7 9.32 7.73 32.82
N CYS A 8 8.53 7.91 31.77
CA CYS A 8 7.65 6.88 31.21
C CYS A 8 8.53 5.78 30.59
N GLY A 9 8.78 4.70 31.34
CA GLY A 9 9.57 3.56 30.89
C GLY A 9 8.75 2.61 30.03
N TYR A 10 8.91 2.68 28.70
CA TYR A 10 8.51 1.59 27.82
C TYR A 10 9.49 0.43 28.05
N ARG A 11 9.07 -0.63 28.75
CA ARG A 11 9.89 -1.83 28.95
C ARG A 11 10.08 -2.52 27.60
N ARG A 12 11.31 -2.44 27.05
CA ARG A 12 11.78 -3.30 25.96
C ARG A 12 11.53 -4.76 26.34
N ARG A 13 10.66 -5.45 25.60
CA ARG A 13 10.77 -6.91 25.46
C ARG A 13 11.78 -7.15 24.36
N GLU A 14 13.01 -7.48 24.74
CA GLU A 14 13.96 -8.08 23.81
C GLU A 14 13.42 -9.47 23.48
N LEU A 15 13.00 -9.68 22.24
CA LEU A 15 12.68 -11.01 21.74
C LEU A 15 13.99 -11.80 21.66
N PRO A 16 14.09 -12.98 22.30
CA PRO A 16 15.27 -13.80 22.22
C PRO A 16 15.50 -14.26 20.77
N ALA A 17 16.78 -14.24 20.36
CA ALA A 17 17.23 -14.47 18.99
C ALA A 17 16.86 -15.85 18.41
N ASP A 18 16.36 -16.78 19.24
CA ASP A 18 15.95 -18.13 18.88
C ASP A 18 14.47 -18.26 18.49
N GLN A 19 13.65 -17.22 18.71
CA GLN A 19 12.23 -17.22 18.35
C GLN A 19 11.90 -16.49 17.04
N ALA A 20 12.85 -15.76 16.44
CA ALA A 20 12.68 -15.14 15.12
C ALA A 20 12.78 -16.15 13.95
N GLN A 21 12.96 -17.44 14.25
CA GLN A 21 13.58 -18.40 13.34
C GLN A 21 12.70 -19.60 12.97
N LYS A 22 11.38 -19.49 13.07
CA LYS A 22 10.47 -20.50 12.52
C LYS A 22 9.53 -19.83 11.52
N THR A 23 9.77 -20.19 10.26
CA THR A 23 8.94 -19.97 9.07
C THR A 23 8.73 -18.53 8.60
N ILE A 24 9.75 -17.97 7.95
CA ILE A 24 9.51 -17.07 6.81
C ILE A 24 10.11 -17.75 5.57
N PRO A 25 9.34 -18.55 4.82
CA PRO A 25 9.75 -18.91 3.48
C PRO A 25 9.69 -17.64 2.64
N ILE A 26 10.83 -17.24 2.09
CA ILE A 26 10.86 -16.38 0.90
C ILE A 26 10.00 -17.09 -0.13
N ILE A 27 8.80 -16.57 -0.40
CA ILE A 27 8.00 -17.06 -1.52
C ILE A 27 8.63 -16.48 -2.78
N PRO A 28 9.16 -17.32 -3.69
CA PRO A 28 9.37 -16.88 -5.06
C PRO A 28 7.99 -16.74 -5.69
N ILE A 29 7.51 -15.50 -5.85
CA ILE A 29 6.32 -15.21 -6.67
C ILE A 29 6.73 -15.45 -8.14
N LYS A 30 6.67 -16.70 -8.58
CA LYS A 30 6.70 -17.02 -10.01
C LYS A 30 5.34 -16.61 -10.58
N HIS A 31 5.40 -15.63 -11.48
CA HIS A 31 4.33 -14.96 -12.24
C HIS A 31 3.90 -13.60 -11.67
N PRO A 32 4.16 -12.50 -12.39
CA PRO A 32 3.87 -11.15 -11.91
C PRO A 32 2.36 -10.89 -11.98
N PRO A 33 1.68 -10.55 -10.87
CA PRO A 33 0.53 -9.70 -10.96
C PRO A 33 1.03 -8.26 -11.20
N ALA A 34 0.41 -7.55 -12.12
CA ALA A 34 0.67 -6.14 -12.37
C ALA A 34 0.61 -5.35 -11.05
N TYR A 35 1.77 -4.88 -10.59
CA TYR A 35 1.91 -3.99 -9.44
C TYR A 35 1.11 -2.72 -9.69
N ALA A 36 0.12 -2.50 -8.84
CA ALA A 36 -0.64 -1.26 -8.77
C ALA A 36 -0.71 -0.89 -7.28
N GLY A 37 0.32 -0.19 -6.82
CA GLY A 37 0.18 0.74 -5.71
C GLY A 37 -0.16 2.08 -6.36
N GLY A 38 -1.43 2.44 -6.34
CA GLY A 38 -1.92 3.67 -6.95
C GLY A 38 -1.60 4.85 -6.06
N TYR A 39 -0.67 5.70 -6.49
CA TYR A 39 -0.44 7.01 -5.89
C TYR A 39 -0.93 8.08 -6.85
N LEU A 40 -2.08 8.68 -6.56
CA LEU A 40 -2.76 9.60 -7.47
C LEU A 40 -2.62 11.08 -7.09
N ILE A 41 -2.24 11.89 -8.08
CA ILE A 41 -2.25 13.35 -8.06
C ILE A 41 -3.16 13.78 -9.23
N GLY A 42 -4.38 14.27 -8.96
CA GLY A 42 -5.34 14.61 -10.01
C GLY A 42 -6.28 15.77 -9.69
N LEU A 43 -6.14 16.88 -10.43
CA LEU A 43 -6.95 18.10 -10.38
C LEU A 43 -8.26 17.96 -11.20
N GLY A 44 -9.44 17.99 -10.57
CA GLY A 44 -10.69 18.29 -11.28
C GLY A 44 -11.98 17.64 -10.74
N SER A 45 -13.03 18.46 -10.57
CA SER A 45 -14.41 18.14 -10.13
C SER A 45 -14.64 17.78 -8.65
N CYS A 46 -15.72 18.34 -8.08
CA CYS A 46 -15.88 18.65 -6.65
C CYS A 46 -16.17 17.44 -5.71
N GLY A 47 -16.45 16.25 -6.26
CA GLY A 47 -16.68 15.01 -5.49
C GLY A 47 -15.46 14.07 -5.47
N LYS A 48 -14.80 13.86 -6.62
CA LYS A 48 -13.60 13.02 -6.76
C LYS A 48 -12.38 13.60 -6.06
N ARG A 49 -12.23 14.93 -6.05
CA ARG A 49 -11.05 15.60 -5.46
C ARG A 49 -10.82 15.25 -3.99
N ASN A 50 -11.86 15.24 -3.15
CA ASN A 50 -11.66 15.07 -1.72
C ASN A 50 -11.31 13.61 -1.36
N ILE A 51 -11.96 12.65 -2.02
CA ILE A 51 -11.73 11.23 -1.73
C ILE A 51 -10.34 10.80 -2.18
N ASP A 52 -9.87 11.22 -3.36
CA ASP A 52 -8.54 10.84 -3.86
C ASP A 52 -7.44 11.48 -3.00
N THR A 53 -7.58 12.75 -2.59
CA THR A 53 -6.56 13.41 -1.74
C THR A 53 -6.53 12.85 -0.32
N ASP A 54 -7.70 12.52 0.24
CA ASP A 54 -7.80 11.97 1.59
C ASP A 54 -7.23 10.56 1.63
N THR A 55 -7.63 9.69 0.69
CA THR A 55 -7.09 8.33 0.55
C THR A 55 -5.61 8.36 0.21
N GLY A 56 -5.19 9.20 -0.75
CA GLY A 56 -3.77 9.36 -1.09
C GLY A 56 -2.93 9.79 0.12
N THR A 57 -3.43 10.68 0.99
CA THR A 57 -2.71 11.04 2.22
C THR A 57 -2.60 9.85 3.18
N GLU A 58 -3.64 9.03 3.29
CA GLU A 58 -3.63 7.83 4.10
C GLU A 58 -2.64 6.77 3.57
N GLU A 59 -2.51 6.63 2.26
CA GLU A 59 -1.53 5.70 1.67
C GLU A 59 -0.08 6.08 1.98
N LEU A 60 0.23 7.36 2.27
CA LEU A 60 1.59 7.76 2.71
C LEU A 60 1.87 7.14 4.08
N ALA A 61 0.86 7.10 4.95
CA ALA A 61 0.97 6.48 6.25
C ALA A 61 1.07 4.95 6.13
N HIS A 62 0.39 4.33 5.16
CA HIS A 62 0.54 2.90 4.87
C HIS A 62 1.97 2.56 4.42
N GLU A 63 2.57 3.38 3.56
CA GLU A 63 3.96 3.23 3.14
C GLU A 63 4.92 3.29 4.34
N GLU A 64 4.73 4.26 5.24
CA GLU A 64 5.49 4.36 6.49
C GLU A 64 5.34 3.10 7.37
N MET A 65 4.12 2.57 7.50
CA MET A 65 3.85 1.35 8.26
C MET A 65 4.57 0.14 7.66
N ILE A 66 4.49 -0.06 6.33
CA ILE A 66 5.17 -1.16 5.65
C ILE A 66 6.68 -1.03 5.76
N ALA A 67 7.25 0.15 5.51
CA ALA A 67 8.68 0.40 5.65
C ALA A 67 9.16 0.10 7.08
N THR A 68 8.35 0.47 8.08
CA THR A 68 8.63 0.20 9.49
C THR A 68 8.62 -1.30 9.80
N ILE A 69 7.66 -2.06 9.28
CA ILE A 69 7.61 -3.53 9.44
C ILE A 69 8.87 -4.16 8.84
N VAL A 70 9.23 -3.81 7.60
CA VAL A 70 10.43 -4.35 6.94
C VAL A 70 11.70 -3.99 7.71
N TYR A 71 11.81 -2.76 8.22
CA TYR A 71 12.93 -2.34 9.06
C TYR A 71 13.01 -3.16 10.36
N GLN A 72 11.89 -3.40 11.02
CA GLN A 72 11.84 -4.19 12.26
C GLN A 72 12.17 -5.67 12.03
N LEU A 73 11.86 -6.22 10.86
CA LEU A 73 12.21 -7.58 10.48
C LEU A 73 13.69 -7.73 10.09
N THR A 74 14.29 -6.67 9.55
CA THR A 74 15.67 -6.70 9.03
C THR A 74 16.71 -6.11 9.99
N ARG A 75 16.30 -5.42 11.06
CA ARG A 75 17.23 -4.88 12.05
C ARG A 75 17.99 -6.00 12.78
N GLY A 76 19.32 -5.90 12.78
CA GLY A 76 20.17 -6.80 13.55
C GLY A 76 20.30 -8.22 12.98
N ILE A 77 19.85 -8.45 11.73
CA ILE A 77 20.08 -9.72 11.04
C ILE A 77 21.57 -9.99 10.88
N SER A 78 21.99 -11.23 11.14
CA SER A 78 23.38 -11.64 10.99
C SER A 78 23.71 -11.92 9.51
N PRO A 79 25.01 -11.89 9.11
CA PRO A 79 25.42 -12.27 7.77
C PRO A 79 25.02 -13.69 7.34
N SER A 80 24.88 -14.64 8.28
CA SER A 80 24.42 -15.99 7.96
C SER A 80 22.92 -15.99 7.66
N GLN A 81 22.12 -15.26 8.43
CA GLN A 81 20.67 -15.13 8.21
C GLN A 81 20.36 -14.43 6.88
N ILE A 82 21.15 -13.40 6.51
CA ILE A 82 21.03 -12.73 5.22
C ILE A 82 21.19 -13.73 4.06
N LYS A 83 22.19 -14.60 4.14
CA LYS A 83 22.47 -15.60 3.09
C LYS A 83 21.42 -16.72 3.06
N GLU A 84 21.03 -17.24 4.22
CA GLU A 84 19.99 -18.28 4.33
C GLU A 84 18.65 -17.78 3.82
N GLY A 85 18.33 -16.51 4.06
CA GLY A 85 17.13 -15.85 3.55
C GLY A 85 17.23 -15.37 2.11
N GLY A 86 18.32 -15.58 1.37
CA GLY A 86 18.44 -15.07 -0.01
C GLY A 86 18.35 -13.55 -0.12
N PHE A 87 18.71 -12.82 0.94
CA PHE A 87 18.70 -11.35 1.00
C PHE A 87 20.09 -10.76 0.72
N ASP A 88 21.01 -11.58 0.23
CA ASP A 88 22.41 -11.24 -0.01
C ASP A 88 22.56 -10.21 -1.12
N ALA A 89 21.86 -10.39 -2.25
CA ALA A 89 21.87 -9.41 -3.33
C ALA A 89 21.33 -8.04 -2.87
N TYR A 90 20.20 -8.04 -2.14
CA TYR A 90 19.64 -6.81 -1.58
C TYR A 90 20.61 -6.13 -0.61
N PHE A 91 21.25 -6.90 0.27
CA PHE A 91 22.18 -6.39 1.27
C PHE A 91 23.44 -5.78 0.65
N VAL A 92 23.94 -6.31 -0.47
CA VAL A 92 25.10 -5.75 -1.17
C VAL A 92 24.81 -4.33 -1.66
N ASP A 93 23.62 -4.12 -2.23
CA ASP A 93 23.25 -2.82 -2.82
C ASP A 93 22.73 -1.82 -1.76
N HIS A 94 21.98 -2.30 -0.77
CA HIS A 94 21.21 -1.45 0.15
C HIS A 94 21.56 -1.64 1.62
N THR A 95 22.43 -2.59 1.96
CA THR A 95 22.75 -3.00 3.34
C THR A 95 21.48 -3.38 4.13
N THR A 96 21.15 -2.66 5.19
CA THR A 96 19.87 -2.79 5.94
C THR A 96 18.94 -1.59 5.70
N GLY A 97 19.26 -0.75 4.72
CA GLY A 97 18.39 0.34 4.30
C GLY A 97 17.11 -0.18 3.64
N ILE A 98 16.03 0.57 3.78
CA ILE A 98 14.77 0.31 3.07
C ILE A 98 14.85 0.95 1.69
N TYR A 99 14.76 0.11 0.66
CA TYR A 99 14.73 0.52 -0.72
C TYR A 99 13.35 0.15 -1.32
N PRO A 100 12.62 1.11 -1.91
CA PRO A 100 11.30 0.85 -2.47
C PRO A 100 11.43 0.03 -3.76
N ALA A 101 11.33 -1.28 -3.60
CA ALA A 101 11.32 -2.24 -4.69
C ALA A 101 10.27 -3.32 -4.45
N ASP A 102 9.85 -3.92 -5.54
CA ASP A 102 8.90 -5.01 -5.54
C ASP A 102 9.56 -6.34 -5.05
N ALA A 103 8.78 -7.40 -4.87
CA ALA A 103 9.31 -8.68 -4.36
C ALA A 103 10.30 -9.38 -5.33
N ASN A 104 10.39 -8.92 -6.59
CA ASN A 104 11.36 -9.38 -7.58
C ASN A 104 12.57 -8.43 -7.69
N GLY A 105 12.63 -7.37 -6.88
CA GLY A 105 13.70 -6.37 -6.88
C GLY A 105 13.54 -5.26 -7.92
N MET A 106 12.37 -5.12 -8.57
CA MET A 106 12.13 -4.02 -9.50
C MET A 106 11.92 -2.71 -8.73
N PRO A 107 12.70 -1.65 -9.01
CA PRO A 107 12.52 -0.37 -8.36
C PRO A 107 11.16 0.26 -8.63
N PHE A 108 10.59 0.88 -7.60
CA PHE A 108 9.45 1.78 -7.78
C PHE A 108 9.79 2.88 -8.78
N ASN A 109 8.87 3.15 -9.70
CA ASN A 109 9.01 4.22 -10.67
C ASN A 109 7.63 4.73 -11.11
N ALA A 110 7.59 5.92 -11.70
CA ALA A 110 6.33 6.58 -12.07
C ALA A 110 5.47 5.81 -13.07
N ALA A 111 5.98 4.78 -13.77
CA ALA A 111 5.20 3.99 -14.71
C ALA A 111 4.17 3.07 -14.02
N THR A 112 4.27 2.85 -12.70
CA THR A 112 3.26 2.12 -11.94
C THR A 112 2.04 2.99 -11.60
N LEU A 113 2.17 4.31 -11.68
CA LEU A 113 1.07 5.25 -11.42
C LEU A 113 0.17 5.36 -12.64
N GLN A 114 -1.11 5.07 -12.47
CA GLN A 114 -2.11 5.26 -13.52
C GLN A 114 -2.86 6.55 -13.24
N SER A 115 -2.95 7.43 -14.23
CA SER A 115 -3.72 8.67 -14.16
C SER A 115 -3.97 9.15 -15.58
N THR A 116 -5.22 9.12 -16.02
CA THR A 116 -5.60 9.52 -17.38
C THR A 116 -6.46 10.77 -17.41
N GLY A 117 -7.02 11.16 -16.26
CA GLY A 117 -7.83 12.37 -16.12
C GLY A 117 -9.28 12.20 -16.59
N ASP A 118 -9.71 10.97 -16.84
CA ASP A 118 -11.10 10.59 -17.03
C ASP A 118 -11.63 10.00 -15.70
N PRO A 119 -12.56 10.68 -15.02
CA PRO A 119 -13.04 10.27 -13.69
C PRO A 119 -13.57 8.84 -13.61
N ILE A 120 -14.18 8.31 -14.66
CA ILE A 120 -14.66 6.92 -14.66
C ILE A 120 -13.47 5.96 -14.72
N THR A 121 -12.56 6.19 -15.66
CA THR A 121 -11.36 5.36 -15.87
C THR A 121 -10.48 5.36 -14.62
N ASP A 122 -10.15 6.55 -14.10
CA ASP A 122 -9.30 6.67 -12.91
C ASP A 122 -9.93 5.94 -11.71
N LEU A 123 -11.25 6.07 -11.47
CA LEU A 123 -11.91 5.37 -10.35
C LEU A 123 -11.94 3.83 -10.53
N PHE A 124 -12.00 3.33 -11.76
CA PHE A 124 -11.85 1.90 -12.01
C PHE A 124 -10.43 1.41 -11.74
N GLU A 125 -9.42 2.21 -12.09
CA GLU A 125 -8.02 1.92 -11.78
C GLU A 125 -7.79 1.89 -10.27
N ASP A 126 -8.34 2.86 -9.52
CA ASP A 126 -8.28 2.93 -8.06
C ASP A 126 -8.91 1.69 -7.42
N MET A 127 -10.14 1.35 -7.80
CA MET A 127 -10.80 0.14 -7.30
C MET A 127 -10.02 -1.14 -7.62
N ALA A 128 -9.35 -1.20 -8.77
CA ALA A 128 -8.53 -2.34 -9.15
C ALA A 128 -7.23 -2.41 -8.33
N ALA A 129 -6.63 -1.25 -7.99
CA ALA A 129 -5.45 -1.17 -7.13
C ALA A 129 -5.75 -1.74 -5.74
N GLU A 130 -6.84 -1.30 -5.09
CA GLU A 130 -7.15 -1.75 -3.72
C GLU A 130 -7.45 -3.24 -3.66
N GLN A 131 -8.07 -3.80 -4.70
CA GLN A 131 -8.31 -5.25 -4.77
C GLN A 131 -7.03 -6.07 -4.94
N LYS A 132 -6.04 -5.54 -5.68
CA LYS A 132 -4.73 -6.17 -5.82
C LYS A 132 -3.95 -6.08 -4.51
N ALA A 133 -3.97 -4.94 -3.83
CA ALA A 133 -3.35 -4.75 -2.51
C ALA A 133 -3.97 -5.70 -1.48
N ARG A 134 -5.30 -5.72 -1.34
CA ARG A 134 -6.05 -6.65 -0.49
C ARG A 134 -5.69 -8.11 -0.74
N THR A 135 -5.57 -8.52 -2.01
CA THR A 135 -5.18 -9.89 -2.38
C THR A 135 -3.74 -10.20 -2.00
N THR A 136 -2.84 -9.21 -2.12
CA THR A 136 -1.45 -9.33 -1.69
C THR A 136 -1.36 -9.49 -0.18
N TYR A 137 -2.12 -8.71 0.60
CA TYR A 137 -2.19 -8.86 2.05
C TYR A 137 -2.78 -10.20 2.48
N ASP A 138 -3.81 -10.72 1.79
CA ASP A 138 -4.30 -12.09 2.03
C ASP A 138 -3.17 -13.12 1.84
N ASN A 139 -2.31 -12.96 0.83
CA ASN A 139 -1.19 -13.86 0.59
C ASN A 139 -0.14 -13.77 1.70
N ILE A 140 0.19 -12.55 2.14
CA ILE A 140 1.11 -12.33 3.28
C ILE A 140 0.57 -12.98 4.55
N LEU A 141 -0.73 -12.85 4.84
CA LEU A 141 -1.36 -13.43 6.03
C LEU A 141 -1.36 -14.97 6.06
N ARG A 142 -1.13 -15.64 4.93
CA ARG A 142 -0.92 -17.09 4.87
C ARG A 142 0.49 -17.52 5.28
N LEU A 143 1.41 -16.57 5.41
CA LEU A 143 2.86 -16.82 5.57
C LEU A 143 3.43 -16.17 6.81
N ALA A 144 2.87 -15.04 7.23
CA ALA A 144 3.29 -14.37 8.44
C ALA A 144 2.72 -15.12 9.65
N ASP A 145 3.59 -15.64 10.52
CA ASP A 145 3.20 -16.26 11.80
C ASP A 145 3.28 -15.28 12.98
N ASP A 146 4.12 -14.25 12.88
CA ASP A 146 4.33 -13.23 13.92
C ASP A 146 3.07 -12.36 14.13
N PRO A 147 2.46 -12.35 15.34
CA PRO A 147 1.29 -11.53 15.64
C PRO A 147 1.48 -10.03 15.34
N ASP A 148 2.66 -9.48 15.62
CA ASP A 148 2.94 -8.05 15.46
C ASP A 148 2.94 -7.65 13.97
N VAL A 149 3.38 -8.56 13.09
CA VAL A 149 3.26 -8.38 11.64
C VAL A 149 1.83 -8.63 11.17
N ARG A 150 1.22 -9.74 11.61
CA ARG A 150 -0.12 -10.15 11.18
C ARG A 150 -1.17 -9.11 11.47
N ASP A 151 -1.14 -8.49 12.65
CA ASP A 151 -2.16 -7.53 13.06
C ASP A 151 -2.04 -6.21 12.28
N ALA A 152 -0.81 -5.76 11.99
CA ALA A 152 -0.60 -4.62 11.11
C ALA A 152 -1.09 -4.90 9.67
N ILE A 153 -0.81 -6.09 9.12
CA ILE A 153 -1.27 -6.48 7.78
C ILE A 153 -2.80 -6.64 7.73
N LYS A 154 -3.45 -7.13 8.80
CA LYS A 154 -4.92 -7.17 8.88
C LYS A 154 -5.51 -5.76 8.85
N PHE A 155 -4.92 -4.82 9.59
CA PHE A 155 -5.36 -3.42 9.57
C PHE A 155 -5.28 -2.85 8.15
N LEU A 156 -4.12 -2.95 7.49
CA LEU A 156 -3.96 -2.46 6.11
C LEU A 156 -4.97 -3.09 5.17
N ARG A 157 -5.14 -4.42 5.24
CA ARG A 157 -6.15 -5.15 4.46
C ARG A 157 -7.58 -4.67 4.70
N GLU A 158 -7.95 -4.32 5.92
CA GLU A 158 -9.27 -3.75 6.22
C GLU A 158 -9.43 -2.36 5.59
N ARG A 159 -8.36 -1.55 5.56
CA ARG A 159 -8.36 -0.24 4.89
C ARG A 159 -8.59 -0.38 3.38
N GLU A 160 -7.94 -1.33 2.72
CA GLU A 160 -8.18 -1.61 1.29
C GLU A 160 -9.65 -1.87 0.95
N ILE A 161 -10.37 -2.56 1.84
CA ILE A 161 -11.80 -2.83 1.64
C ILE A 161 -12.60 -1.53 1.76
N VAL A 162 -12.25 -0.67 2.72
CA VAL A 162 -12.90 0.63 2.90
C VAL A 162 -12.61 1.55 1.72
N HIS A 163 -11.37 1.59 1.23
CA HIS A 163 -11.00 2.40 0.06
C HIS A 163 -11.71 1.92 -1.20
N PHE A 164 -11.73 0.61 -1.45
CA PHE A 164 -12.49 0.01 -2.56
C PHE A 164 -13.97 0.41 -2.52
N GLN A 165 -14.62 0.33 -1.36
CA GLN A 165 -16.02 0.72 -1.20
C GLN A 165 -16.22 2.21 -1.45
N ARG A 166 -15.34 3.05 -0.90
CA ARG A 166 -15.37 4.50 -1.07
C ARG A 166 -15.21 4.91 -2.54
N PHE A 167 -14.28 4.31 -3.27
CA PHE A 167 -14.12 4.56 -4.71
C PHE A 167 -15.33 4.06 -5.50
N GLY A 168 -15.93 2.92 -5.12
CA GLY A 168 -17.17 2.43 -5.71
C GLY A 168 -18.36 3.38 -5.50
N GLU A 169 -18.49 3.96 -4.31
CA GLU A 169 -19.48 5.00 -4.01
C GLU A 169 -19.23 6.25 -4.86
N ALA A 170 -17.97 6.70 -4.97
CA ALA A 170 -17.61 7.84 -5.82
C ALA A 170 -17.93 7.57 -7.30
N LEU A 171 -17.63 6.36 -7.81
CA LEU A 171 -17.94 5.95 -9.18
C LEU A 171 -19.44 6.00 -9.43
N ARG A 172 -20.24 5.52 -8.47
CA ARG A 172 -21.70 5.58 -8.55
C ARG A 172 -22.18 7.03 -8.65
N VAL A 173 -21.67 7.92 -7.80
CA VAL A 173 -22.01 9.35 -7.84
C VAL A 173 -21.61 9.98 -9.17
N VAL A 174 -20.42 9.68 -9.70
CA VAL A 174 -19.98 10.18 -11.01
C VAL A 174 -20.96 9.72 -12.09
N GLN A 175 -21.30 8.43 -12.15
CA GLN A 175 -22.23 7.89 -13.13
C GLN A 175 -23.64 8.49 -12.99
N ASP A 176 -24.18 8.64 -11.78
CA ASP A 176 -25.52 9.20 -11.57
C ASP A 176 -25.63 10.67 -12.03
N ASN A 177 -24.52 11.40 -12.12
CA ASN A 177 -24.46 12.78 -12.62
C ASN A 177 -24.19 12.90 -14.12
N LEU A 178 -24.02 11.78 -14.83
CA LEU A 178 -23.78 11.74 -16.27
C LEU A 178 -25.04 11.37 -17.05
N ASP A 179 -25.00 11.54 -18.37
CA ASP A 179 -26.08 11.12 -19.25
C ASP A 179 -26.24 9.59 -19.19
N SER A 180 -27.25 9.13 -18.47
CA SER A 180 -27.59 7.71 -18.32
C SER A 180 -27.83 6.95 -19.63
N LYS A 181 -28.07 7.66 -20.75
CA LYS A 181 -28.19 7.03 -22.07
C LYS A 181 -26.84 6.78 -22.74
N ASN A 182 -25.79 7.53 -22.38
CA ASN A 182 -24.45 7.34 -22.92
C ASN A 182 -23.35 7.94 -22.03
N PHE A 183 -22.92 7.16 -21.02
CA PHE A 183 -21.83 7.52 -20.10
C PHE A 183 -20.48 7.78 -20.78
N TYR A 184 -20.27 7.21 -21.98
CA TYR A 184 -18.99 7.25 -22.70
C TYR A 184 -19.03 8.14 -23.94
N ALA A 185 -20.10 8.95 -24.10
CA ALA A 185 -20.21 9.84 -25.24
C ALA A 185 -19.10 10.90 -25.28
N PHE A 186 -18.62 11.32 -24.10
CA PHE A 186 -17.69 12.43 -23.94
C PHE A 186 -16.83 12.21 -22.68
N ASN A 187 -15.67 12.85 -22.59
CA ASN A 187 -14.87 12.82 -21.37
C ASN A 187 -15.54 13.74 -20.32
N PRO A 188 -16.01 13.21 -19.17
CA PRO A 188 -16.76 13.99 -18.19
C PRO A 188 -15.91 15.05 -17.47
N ALA A 189 -14.57 14.97 -17.55
CA ALA A 189 -13.69 16.03 -17.03
C ALA A 189 -13.62 17.27 -17.93
N PHE A 190 -13.86 17.14 -19.24
CA PHE A 190 -13.65 18.23 -20.21
C PHE A 190 -14.90 18.59 -21.02
N ASP A 191 -15.71 17.60 -21.39
CA ASP A 191 -16.73 17.72 -22.43
C ASP A 191 -18.15 17.87 -21.86
N THR A 192 -18.30 18.35 -20.62
CA THR A 192 -19.61 18.56 -19.99
C THR A 192 -20.53 19.34 -20.94
N GLN A 193 -21.69 18.77 -21.26
CA GLN A 193 -22.63 19.27 -22.27
C GLN A 193 -22.78 20.79 -22.16
N ARG A 194 -22.14 21.55 -23.08
CA ARG A 194 -22.56 22.92 -23.33
C ARG A 194 -23.97 22.81 -23.89
N ASN A 195 -24.94 23.28 -23.10
CA ASN A 195 -26.33 23.50 -23.49
C ASN A 195 -26.45 23.72 -25.00
N ARG A 196 -26.95 22.72 -25.73
CA ARG A 196 -27.46 22.88 -27.09
C ARG A 196 -28.96 22.85 -27.04
#